data_AF-A0A0E9Y0N9-F1
#
_entry.id   AF-A0A0E9Y0N9-F1
#
_cell.length_a   1.000
_cell.length_b   1.000
_cell.length_c   1.000
_cell.angle_alpha   90.00
_cell.angle_beta   90.00
_cell.angle_gamma   90.00
#
_symmetry.space_group_name_H-M   'P 1'
#
loop_
_entity.id
_entity.type
_entity.pdbx_description
1 polymer ?
#
loop_
_entity_poly.entity_id
_entity_poly.type
_entity_poly.pdbx_seq_one_letter_code
_entity_poly.pdbx_strand_id
1 'polypeptide(L)'
;MSAEQIVKELEKEYDKVQLNVFEMTDKMAKSLCRLQEIALRPDPLSTPGYIELLIEAEKQECKPGYKKRVAELQNVLKGALIVNKVTKGQPLTDQENKMSRFSRLKNSLGFQTKK
;
A
#
# COMPACT_ATOMS: atom_id res chain seq x y z
N MET A 1 -46.33 -14.80 -17.36
CA MET A 1 -45.52 -13.73 -16.75
C MET A 1 -45.47 -12.55 -17.71
N SER A 2 -45.77 -11.33 -17.25
CA SER A 2 -45.61 -10.11 -18.07
C SER A 2 -44.19 -9.54 -17.96
N ALA A 3 -43.79 -8.70 -18.90
CA ALA A 3 -42.49 -8.02 -18.87
C ALA A 3 -42.27 -7.22 -17.57
N GLU A 4 -43.33 -6.60 -17.04
CA GLU A 4 -43.29 -5.83 -15.79
C GLU A 4 -43.04 -6.71 -14.56
N GLN A 5 -43.55 -7.95 -14.57
CA GLN A 5 -43.29 -8.92 -13.50
C GLN A 5 -41.83 -9.36 -13.49
N ILE A 6 -41.23 -9.57 -14.67
CA ILE A 6 -39.82 -9.94 -14.83
C ILE A 6 -38.91 -8.83 -14.33
N VAL A 7 -39.20 -7.56 -14.67
CA VAL A 7 -38.42 -6.41 -14.19
C VAL A 7 -38.45 -6.31 -12.67
N LYS A 8 -39.62 -6.45 -12.04
CA LYS A 8 -39.75 -6.45 -10.57
C LYS A 8 -38.99 -7.58 -9.90
N GLU A 9 -38.92 -8.75 -10.53
CA GLU A 9 -38.19 -9.90 -10.01
C GLU A 9 -36.67 -9.66 -10.06
N LEU A 10 -36.18 -9.10 -11.17
CA LEU A 10 -34.78 -8.72 -11.33
C LEU A 10 -34.34 -7.61 -10.36
N GLU A 11 -35.19 -6.62 -10.11
CA GLU A 11 -34.92 -5.57 -9.11
C GLU A 11 -34.74 -6.17 -7.71
N LYS A 12 -35.62 -7.09 -7.31
CA LYS A 12 -35.50 -7.80 -6.03
C LYS A 12 -34.23 -8.65 -5.93
N GLU A 13 -33.86 -9.33 -7.01
CA GLU A 13 -32.60 -10.09 -7.05
C GLU A 13 -31.39 -9.16 -6.95
N TYR A 14 -31.41 -8.03 -7.63
CA TYR A 14 -30.36 -7.02 -7.57
C TYR A 14 -30.18 -6.46 -6.16
N ASP A 15 -31.27 -6.08 -5.49
CA ASP A 15 -31.25 -5.58 -4.11
C ASP A 15 -30.69 -6.63 -3.14
N LYS A 16 -31.05 -7.90 -3.34
CA LYS A 16 -30.54 -9.01 -2.54
C LYS A 16 -29.02 -9.20 -2.73
N VAL A 17 -28.53 -9.08 -3.96
CA VAL A 17 -27.09 -9.14 -4.25
C VAL A 17 -26.36 -7.96 -3.63
N GLN A 18 -26.91 -6.74 -3.72
CA GLN A 18 -26.34 -5.55 -3.08
C GLN A 18 -26.21 -5.73 -1.57
N LEU A 19 -27.27 -6.21 -0.90
CA LEU A 19 -27.24 -6.51 0.53
C LEU A 19 -26.14 -7.52 0.88
N ASN A 20 -25.98 -8.58 0.08
CA ASN A 20 -24.91 -9.56 0.29
C ASN A 20 -23.52 -8.92 0.15
N VAL A 21 -23.31 -8.05 -0.84
CA VAL A 21 -22.03 -7.35 -1.03
C VAL A 21 -21.71 -6.44 0.16
N PHE A 22 -22.70 -5.70 0.67
CA PHE A 22 -22.54 -4.88 1.87
C PHE A 22 -22.19 -5.73 3.10
N GLU A 23 -22.88 -6.86 3.29
CA GLU A 23 -22.62 -7.78 4.40
C GLU A 23 -21.21 -8.40 4.30
N MET A 24 -20.78 -8.80 3.11
CA MET A 24 -19.42 -9.32 2.88
C MET A 24 -18.36 -8.25 3.12
N THR A 25 -18.62 -7.01 2.71
CA THR A 25 -17.71 -5.87 2.92
C THR A 25 -17.56 -5.56 4.40
N ASP A 26 -18.67 -5.53 5.15
CA ASP A 26 -18.66 -5.34 6.60
C ASP A 26 -17.93 -6.47 7.32
N LYS A 27 -18.16 -7.73 6.93
CA LYS A 27 -17.42 -8.89 7.45
C LYS A 27 -15.92 -8.80 7.16
N MET A 28 -15.54 -8.38 5.95
CA MET A 28 -14.15 -8.18 5.56
C MET A 28 -13.48 -7.09 6.40
N ALA A 29 -14.15 -5.93 6.57
CA ALA A 29 -13.64 -4.83 7.39
C ALA A 29 -13.47 -5.25 8.86
N LYS A 30 -14.46 -5.95 9.44
CA LYS A 30 -14.37 -6.50 10.79
C LYS A 30 -13.24 -7.53 10.92
N SER A 31 -13.05 -8.37 9.91
CA SER A 31 -11.94 -9.34 9.88
C SER A 31 -10.59 -8.64 9.81
N LEU A 32 -10.46 -7.57 9.02
CA LEU A 32 -9.24 -6.76 8.94
C LEU A 32 -8.94 -6.03 10.25
N CYS A 33 -9.93 -5.37 10.86
CA CYS A 33 -9.78 -4.75 12.17
C CYS A 33 -9.38 -5.78 13.23
N ARG A 34 -10.05 -6.94 13.25
CA ARG A 34 -9.71 -8.00 14.20
C ARG A 34 -8.32 -8.56 13.97
N LEU A 35 -7.92 -8.77 12.71
CA LEU A 35 -6.56 -9.16 12.35
C LEU A 35 -5.55 -8.12 12.84
N GLN A 36 -5.82 -6.82 12.69
CA GLN A 36 -4.97 -5.75 13.21
C GLN A 36 -4.90 -5.73 14.74
N GLU A 37 -6.01 -5.99 15.44
CA GLU A 37 -6.06 -6.06 16.92
C GLU A 37 -5.26 -7.23 17.48
N ILE A 38 -5.36 -8.42 16.86
CA ILE A 38 -4.70 -9.65 17.35
C ILE A 38 -3.29 -9.81 16.80
N ALA A 39 -2.91 -9.03 15.79
CA ALA A 39 -1.60 -9.15 15.22
C ALA A 39 -0.57 -8.73 16.28
N LEU A 40 0.23 -9.71 16.73
CA LEU A 40 1.36 -9.51 17.65
C LEU A 40 2.34 -8.44 17.13
N ARG A 41 2.30 -8.20 15.81
CA ARG A 41 2.80 -6.99 15.15
C ARG A 41 1.61 -6.38 14.39
N PRO A 42 1.13 -5.16 14.68
CA PRO A 42 0.23 -4.44 13.75
C PRO A 42 0.90 -4.37 12.38
N ASP A 43 0.25 -3.93 11.30
CA ASP A 43 0.94 -3.72 10.00
C ASP A 43 2.33 -3.10 10.23
N PRO A 44 3.44 -3.87 10.08
CA PRO A 44 4.50 -3.83 11.08
C PRO A 44 5.27 -2.53 11.11
N LEU A 45 5.14 -1.71 10.06
CA LEU A 45 6.13 -0.73 9.74
C LEU A 45 5.43 0.51 9.24
N SER A 46 5.66 1.65 9.90
CA SER A 46 5.77 2.88 9.12
C SER A 46 6.67 2.53 7.93
N THR A 47 6.27 2.88 6.71
CA THR A 47 6.92 2.49 5.45
C THR A 47 8.46 2.32 5.53
N PRO A 48 9.22 3.13 6.31
CA PRO A 48 10.66 2.94 6.54
C PRO A 48 11.12 1.59 7.12
N GLY A 49 10.67 1.18 8.31
CA GLY A 49 11.35 0.07 9.00
C GLY A 49 11.13 -1.30 8.32
N TYR A 50 10.14 -1.43 7.42
CA TYR A 50 9.98 -2.64 6.59
C TYR A 50 11.09 -2.79 5.61
N ILE A 51 11.47 -1.68 5.02
CA ILE A 51 12.52 -1.66 4.04
C ILE A 51 13.84 -1.98 4.74
N GLU A 52 14.04 -1.57 6.00
CA GLU A 52 15.19 -1.98 6.81
C GLU A 52 15.23 -3.50 7.04
N LEU A 53 14.09 -4.12 7.40
CA LEU A 53 14.00 -5.56 7.58
C LEU A 53 14.27 -6.33 6.27
N LEU A 54 13.74 -5.84 5.15
CA LEU A 54 13.99 -6.42 3.82
C LEU A 54 15.46 -6.30 3.41
N ILE A 55 16.12 -5.19 3.74
CA ILE A 55 17.56 -5.02 3.52
C ILE A 55 18.36 -6.08 4.29
N GLU A 56 18.04 -6.30 5.57
CA GLU A 56 18.74 -7.30 6.39
C GLU A 56 18.47 -8.72 5.92
N ALA A 57 17.23 -9.04 5.53
CA ALA A 57 16.91 -10.34 4.94
C ALA A 57 17.69 -10.59 3.64
N GLU A 58 17.73 -9.61 2.73
CA GLU A 58 18.45 -9.72 1.45
C GLU A 58 19.97 -9.84 1.65
N LYS A 59 20.54 -9.17 2.68
CA LYS A 59 21.94 -9.36 3.08
C LYS A 59 22.20 -10.76 3.64
N GLN A 60 21.28 -11.32 4.43
CA GLN A 60 21.42 -12.66 5.01
C GLN A 60 21.29 -13.76 3.96
N GLU A 61 20.36 -13.61 3.01
CA GLU A 61 20.15 -14.58 1.94
C GLU A 61 21.33 -14.65 0.95
N CYS A 62 22.10 -13.57 0.79
CA CYS A 62 23.33 -13.52 -0.04
C CYS A 62 23.18 -14.07 -1.47
N LYS A 63 21.97 -14.03 -2.03
CA LYS A 63 21.69 -14.52 -3.39
C LYS A 63 22.47 -13.72 -4.43
N PRO A 64 22.82 -14.30 -5.60
CA PRO A 64 23.50 -13.57 -6.66
C PRO A 64 22.78 -12.26 -7.01
N GLY A 65 23.52 -11.15 -7.04
CA GLY A 65 22.95 -9.82 -7.29
C GLY A 65 22.33 -9.13 -6.06
N TYR A 66 22.41 -9.70 -4.86
CA TYR A 66 21.86 -9.09 -3.63
C TYR A 66 22.40 -7.68 -3.36
N LYS A 67 23.69 -7.40 -3.63
CA LYS A 67 24.28 -6.07 -3.42
C LYS A 67 23.54 -4.96 -4.17
N LYS A 68 23.10 -5.25 -5.40
CA LYS A 68 22.32 -4.31 -6.22
C LYS A 68 20.92 -4.12 -5.65
N ARG A 69 20.25 -5.21 -5.27
CA ARG A 69 18.92 -5.17 -4.63
C ARG A 69 18.94 -4.44 -3.29
N VAL A 70 19.97 -4.65 -2.47
CA VAL A 70 20.19 -3.89 -1.22
C VAL A 70 20.35 -2.40 -1.48
N ALA A 71 21.13 -2.00 -2.49
CA ALA A 71 21.30 -0.59 -2.85
C ALA A 71 19.99 0.04 -3.34
N GLU A 72 19.19 -0.70 -4.10
CA GLU A 72 17.84 -0.26 -4.51
C GLU A 72 16.91 -0.10 -3.30
N LEU A 73 16.87 -1.09 -2.40
CA LEU A 73 16.07 -1.02 -1.17
C LEU A 73 16.49 0.15 -0.26
N GLN A 74 17.78 0.45 -0.15
CA GLN A 74 18.26 1.63 0.58
C GLN A 74 17.74 2.96 0.01
N ASN A 75 17.52 3.04 -1.31
CA ASN A 75 16.93 4.24 -1.92
C ASN A 75 15.42 4.34 -1.63
N VAL A 76 14.71 3.20 -1.62
CA VAL A 76 13.29 3.15 -1.22
C VAL A 76 13.14 3.58 0.24
N LEU A 77 14.05 3.14 1.13
CA LEU A 77 14.06 3.52 2.55
C LEU A 77 14.15 5.04 2.75
N LYS A 78 15.05 5.70 2.01
CA LYS A 78 15.18 7.18 2.05
C LYS A 78 13.88 7.87 1.67
N GLY A 79 13.21 7.41 0.62
CA GLY A 79 11.90 7.95 0.20
C GLY A 79 10.83 7.75 1.27
N ALA A 80 10.77 6.57 1.85
CA ALA A 80 9.83 6.24 2.92
C ALA A 80 10.04 7.11 4.17
N LEU A 81 11.29 7.42 4.53
CA LEU A 81 11.60 8.28 5.67
C LEU A 81 11.12 9.72 5.46
N ILE A 82 11.27 10.24 4.24
CA ILE A 82 10.75 11.57 3.87
C ILE A 82 9.22 11.59 3.99
N VAL A 83 8.53 10.57 3.46
CA VAL A 83 7.07 10.46 3.57
C VAL A 83 6.64 10.40 5.04
N ASN A 84 7.32 9.61 5.86
CA ASN A 84 7.04 9.49 7.29
C ASN A 84 7.24 10.81 8.06
N LYS A 85 8.24 11.61 7.67
CA LYS A 85 8.46 12.95 8.25
C LYS A 85 7.33 13.92 7.86
N VAL A 86 6.93 13.92 6.59
CA VAL A 86 5.83 14.76 6.08
C VAL A 86 4.50 14.42 6.75
N THR A 87 4.17 13.12 6.87
CA THR A 87 2.92 12.69 7.52
C THR A 87 2.87 13.05 9.00
N LYS A 88 4.03 13.10 9.67
CA LYS A 88 4.17 13.53 11.06
C LYS A 88 4.27 15.05 11.23
N GLY A 89 4.21 15.83 10.14
CA GLY A 89 4.34 17.29 10.19
C GLY A 89 5.73 17.80 10.59
N GLN A 90 6.76 16.97 10.46
CA GLN A 90 8.14 17.33 10.82
C GLN A 90 8.82 18.12 9.69
N PRO A 91 9.68 19.10 10.03
CA PRO A 91 10.42 19.87 9.03
C PRO A 91 11.40 18.98 8.27
N LEU A 92 11.43 19.14 6.94
CA LEU A 92 12.39 18.48 6.05
C LEU A 92 13.65 19.33 5.90
N THR A 93 14.79 18.68 5.78
CA THR A 93 16.05 19.35 5.42
C THR A 93 16.05 19.80 3.94
N ASP A 94 16.95 20.71 3.57
CA ASP A 94 17.05 21.21 2.18
C ASP A 94 17.32 20.10 1.16
N GLN A 95 18.08 19.08 1.55
CA GLN A 95 18.37 17.92 0.72
C GLN A 95 17.15 17.02 0.52
N GLU A 96 16.37 16.78 1.58
CA GLU A 96 15.13 15.99 1.53
C GLU A 96 14.04 16.71 0.74
N ASN A 97 13.98 18.04 0.84
CA ASN A 97 13.08 18.88 0.04
C ASN A 97 13.41 18.79 -1.46
N LYS A 98 14.69 18.87 -1.84
CA LYS A 98 15.12 18.68 -3.24
C LYS A 98 14.75 17.28 -3.75
N MET A 99 14.95 16.25 -2.93
CA MET A 99 14.61 14.86 -3.28
C MET A 99 13.10 14.63 -3.43
N SER A 100 12.28 15.20 -2.54
CA SER A 100 10.80 15.17 -2.60
C SER A 100 10.24 15.92 -3.81
N ARG A 101 10.87 17.02 -4.23
CA ARG A 101 10.48 17.77 -5.43
C ARG A 101 10.87 17.02 -6.71
N PHE A 102 12.07 16.44 -6.73
CA PHE A 102 12.57 15.66 -7.86
C PHE A 102 11.74 14.38 -8.11
N SER A 103 11.33 13.68 -7.06
CA SER A 103 10.46 12.49 -7.18
C SER A 103 9.06 12.85 -7.72
N ARG A 104 8.49 13.98 -7.27
CA ARG A 104 7.24 14.52 -7.82
C ARG A 104 7.35 14.86 -9.31
N LEU A 105 8.44 15.51 -9.73
CA LEU A 105 8.71 15.80 -11.14
C LEU A 105 8.85 14.51 -11.97
N LYS A 106 9.59 13.52 -11.47
CA LYS A 106 9.81 12.26 -12.18
C LYS A 106 8.50 11.48 -12.39
N ASN A 107 7.61 11.49 -11.40
CA ASN A 107 6.29 10.88 -11.48
C ASN A 107 5.35 11.66 -12.43
N SER A 108 5.43 12.98 -12.50
CA SER A 108 4.64 13.78 -13.46
C SER A 108 5.14 13.66 -14.90
N LEU A 109 6.42 13.35 -15.09
CA LEU A 109 7.07 13.19 -16.40
C LEU A 109 7.01 11.76 -16.95
N GLY A 110 6.32 10.82 -16.28
CA GLY A 110 6.07 9.49 -16.84
C GLY A 110 7.31 8.65 -17.13
N PHE A 111 8.44 8.90 -16.44
CA PHE A 111 9.65 8.09 -16.58
C PHE A 111 9.46 6.73 -15.91
N GLN A 112 8.68 5.83 -16.52
CA GLN A 112 8.79 4.40 -16.26
C GLN A 112 10.18 3.96 -16.69
N THR A 113 11.04 3.61 -15.74
CA THR A 113 12.30 2.94 -16.04
C THR A 113 11.99 1.55 -16.55
N LYS A 114 11.88 1.40 -17.87
CA LYS A 114 12.01 0.10 -18.55
C LYS A 114 13.41 -0.45 -18.27
N LYS A 115 13.49 -1.61 -17.62
CA LYS A 115 14.42 -2.69 -17.96
C LYS A 115 13.74 -4.02 -17.67
#